data_AF-K0JG20-F1
#
_entry.id   AF-K0JG20-F1
#
_cell.length_a   1.000
_cell.length_b   1.000
_cell.length_c   1.000
_cell.angle_alpha   90.00
_cell.angle_beta   90.00
_cell.angle_gamma   90.00
#
_symmetry.space_group_name_H-M   'P 1'
#
loop_
_entity.id
_entity.type
_entity.pdbx_description
1 polymer ?
#
loop_
_entity_poly.entity_id
_entity_poly.type
_entity_poly.pdbx_seq_one_letter_code
_entity_poly.pdbx_strand_id
1 'polypeptide(L)'
;MKQYNSNKKKKIVLIINEIRNKKAQALKFNISIRSYYYWKNQLEETSKIENKKIINKVIEIRKKYKYGKMCNIFYLYHFRYYN
;
A
#
# COMPACT_ATOMS: atom_id res chain seq x y z
N MET A 1 26.09 -4.10 2.88
CA MET A 1 24.62 -4.27 3.07
C MET A 1 23.95 -4.16 1.71
N LYS A 2 23.19 -5.16 1.25
CA LYS A 2 22.59 -5.14 -0.10
C LYS A 2 21.62 -3.94 -0.23
N GLN A 3 21.82 -3.11 -1.24
CA GLN A 3 20.89 -2.02 -1.53
C GLN A 3 19.70 -2.56 -2.33
N TYR A 4 18.50 -2.41 -1.77
CA TYR A 4 17.26 -2.77 -2.43
C TYR A 4 16.53 -1.52 -2.92
N ASN A 5 16.05 -1.55 -4.16
CA ASN A 5 15.16 -0.51 -4.69
C ASN A 5 13.78 -0.60 -4.02
N SER A 6 12.97 0.45 -4.14
CA SER A 6 11.65 0.54 -3.47
C SER A 6 10.71 -0.62 -3.85
N ASN A 7 10.70 -1.03 -5.12
CA ASN A 7 9.86 -2.14 -5.61
C ASN A 7 10.29 -3.49 -5.00
N LYS A 8 11.59 -3.76 -4.93
CA LYS A 8 12.15 -4.97 -4.29
C LYS A 8 11.87 -4.96 -2.79
N LYS A 9 12.02 -3.81 -2.12
CA LYS A 9 11.68 -3.66 -0.69
C LYS A 9 10.21 -4.03 -0.44
N LYS A 10 9.29 -3.51 -1.27
CA LYS A 10 7.86 -3.83 -1.18
C LYS A 10 7.60 -5.34 -1.31
N LYS A 11 8.19 -5.99 -2.33
CA LYS A 11 8.07 -7.45 -2.51
C LYS A 11 8.60 -8.23 -1.31
N ILE A 12 9.77 -7.87 -0.79
CA ILE A 12 10.38 -8.53 0.38
C ILE A 12 9.50 -8.39 1.63
N VAL A 13 8.95 -7.19 1.88
CA VAL A 13 8.05 -6.98 3.03
C VAL A 13 6.81 -7.87 2.93
N LEU A 14 6.20 -7.97 1.75
CA LEU A 14 5.04 -8.84 1.52
C LEU A 14 5.37 -10.31 1.84
N ILE A 15 6.48 -10.82 1.27
CA ILE A 15 6.93 -12.20 1.50
C ILE A 15 7.20 -12.46 3.00
N ILE A 16 7.85 -11.53 3.70
CA ILE A 16 8.14 -11.70 5.14
C ILE A 16 6.87 -11.61 5.98
N ASN A 17 5.92 -10.75 5.60
CA ASN A 17 4.70 -10.51 6.37
C ASN A 17 3.76 -11.73 6.37
N GLU A 18 3.74 -12.51 5.28
CA GLU A 18 2.98 -13.78 5.17
C GLU A 18 3.51 -14.88 6.10
N ILE A 19 4.78 -14.82 6.50
CA ILE A 19 5.43 -15.87 7.27
C ILE A 19 5.32 -15.60 8.79
N ARG A 20 5.08 -16.68 9.56
CA ARG A 20 5.07 -16.64 11.03
C ARG A 20 6.43 -16.21 11.60
N ASN A 21 7.50 -16.89 11.22
CA ASN A 21 8.86 -16.57 11.68
C ASN A 21 9.53 -15.49 10.81
N LYS A 22 9.21 -14.23 11.10
CA LYS A 22 9.71 -13.05 10.37
C LYS A 22 11.22 -12.88 10.49
N LYS A 23 11.81 -13.22 11.65
CA LYS A 23 13.25 -13.08 11.90
C LYS A 23 14.06 -14.02 11.01
N ALA A 24 13.65 -15.29 10.92
CA ALA A 24 14.30 -16.26 10.04
C ALA A 24 14.21 -15.84 8.57
N GLN A 25 13.05 -15.36 8.11
CA GLN A 25 12.90 -14.93 6.72
C GLN A 25 13.69 -13.65 6.40
N ALA A 26 13.72 -12.67 7.31
CA ALA A 26 14.53 -11.46 7.16
C ALA A 26 16.02 -11.79 6.94
N LEU A 27 16.54 -12.78 7.68
CA LEU A 27 17.92 -13.24 7.52
C LEU A 27 18.19 -13.83 6.12
N LYS A 28 17.24 -14.57 5.52
CA LYS A 28 17.39 -15.10 4.15
C LYS A 28 17.59 -14.00 3.10
N PHE A 29 17.04 -12.81 3.35
CA PHE A 29 17.20 -11.65 2.48
C PHE A 29 18.40 -10.76 2.86
N ASN A 30 19.26 -11.19 3.79
CA ASN A 30 20.36 -10.40 4.36
C ASN A 30 19.90 -9.03 4.87
N ILE A 31 18.72 -8.98 5.52
CA ILE A 31 18.22 -7.76 6.18
C ILE A 31 18.03 -7.99 7.68
N SER A 32 18.22 -6.92 8.45
CA SER A 32 17.90 -6.95 9.87
C SER A 32 16.38 -6.93 10.08
N ILE A 33 15.92 -7.53 11.19
CA ILE A 33 14.50 -7.48 11.57
C ILE A 33 14.02 -6.03 11.77
N ARG A 34 14.90 -5.14 12.24
CA ARG A 34 14.63 -3.71 12.40
C ARG A 34 14.38 -3.03 11.05
N SER A 35 15.20 -3.34 10.04
CA SER A 35 15.02 -2.82 8.68
C SER A 35 13.70 -3.28 8.07
N TYR A 36 13.30 -4.53 8.31
CA TYR A 36 11.98 -5.03 7.89
C TYR A 36 10.84 -4.22 8.50
N TYR A 37 10.82 -4.02 9.82
CA TYR A 37 9.75 -3.25 10.46
C TYR A 37 9.74 -1.79 10.02
N TYR A 38 10.92 -1.19 9.82
CA TYR A 38 11.02 0.15 9.26
C TYR A 38 10.38 0.23 7.86
N TRP A 39 10.70 -0.70 6.95
CA TRP A 39 10.08 -0.72 5.62
C TRP A 39 8.59 -1.02 5.66
N LYS A 40 8.14 -1.88 6.58
CA LYS A 40 6.71 -2.16 6.78
C LYS A 40 5.95 -0.89 7.17
N ASN A 41 6.45 -0.15 8.17
CA ASN A 41 5.80 1.08 8.62
C ASN A 41 5.74 2.13 7.50
N GLN A 42 6.82 2.29 6.73
CA GLN A 42 6.84 3.19 5.58
C GLN A 42 5.79 2.80 4.52
N LEU A 43 5.59 1.51 4.25
CA LEU A 43 4.56 1.05 3.32
C LEU A 43 3.14 1.34 3.84
N GLU A 44 2.89 1.12 5.13
CA GLU A 44 1.61 1.43 5.77
C GLU A 44 1.31 2.95 5.80
N GLU A 45 2.33 3.78 5.97
CA GLU A 45 2.18 5.24 5.87
C GLU A 45 1.88 5.67 4.43
N THR A 46 2.59 5.12 3.45
CA THR A 46 2.34 5.45 2.03
C THR A 46 0.93 5.05 1.59
N SER A 47 0.43 3.89 1.99
CA SER A 47 -0.93 3.45 1.65
C SER A 47 -2.01 4.33 2.30
N LYS A 48 -1.80 4.77 3.55
CA LYS A 48 -2.68 5.75 4.21
C LYS A 48 -2.71 7.08 3.45
N ILE A 49 -1.56 7.57 3.00
CA ILE A 49 -1.46 8.82 2.23
C ILE A 49 -2.17 8.68 0.88
N GLU A 50 -1.97 7.56 0.17
CA GLU A 50 -2.63 7.27 -1.10
C GLU A 50 -4.15 7.20 -0.95
N ASN A 51 -4.64 6.48 0.07
CA ASN A 51 -6.07 6.40 0.37
C ASN A 51 -6.67 7.76 0.69
N LYS A 52 -5.98 8.60 1.46
CA LYS A 52 -6.43 9.96 1.77
C LYS A 52 -6.55 10.82 0.50
N LYS A 53 -5.59 10.71 -0.42
CA LYS A 53 -5.64 11.42 -1.72
C LYS A 53 -6.83 10.96 -2.57
N ILE A 54 -7.10 9.65 -2.61
CA ILE A 54 -8.25 9.09 -3.34
C ILE A 54 -9.56 9.60 -2.75
N ILE A 55 -9.72 9.55 -1.42
CA ILE A 55 -10.93 10.03 -0.73
C ILE A 55 -11.17 11.51 -1.03
N ASN A 56 -10.13 12.35 -0.94
CA ASN A 56 -10.25 13.77 -1.24
C ASN A 56 -10.70 14.01 -2.69
N LYS A 57 -10.12 13.28 -3.64
CA LYS A 57 -10.51 13.37 -5.06
C LYS A 57 -11.96 12.93 -5.28
N VAL A 58 -12.42 11.88 -4.60
CA VAL A 58 -13.82 11.44 -4.66
C VAL A 58 -14.75 12.51 -4.10
N ILE A 59 -14.39 13.15 -2.98
CA ILE A 59 -15.17 14.25 -2.39
C ILE A 59 -15.24 15.44 -3.35
N GLU A 60 -14.14 15.82 -3.99
CA GLU A 60 -14.12 16.88 -5.00
C GLU A 60 -15.04 16.57 -6.20
N ILE A 61 -14.97 15.35 -6.73
CA ILE A 61 -15.84 14.92 -7.83
C ILE A 61 -17.32 14.96 -7.37
N ARG A 62 -17.62 14.48 -6.15
CA ARG A 62 -18.98 14.54 -5.58
C ARG A 62 -19.51 15.98 -5.48
N LYS A 63 -18.67 16.92 -5.02
CA LYS A 63 -19.02 18.36 -4.98
C LYS A 63 -19.27 18.91 -6.38
N LYS A 64 -18.43 18.55 -7.36
CA LYS A 64 -18.51 19.04 -8.75
C LYS A 64 -19.78 18.57 -9.47
N TYR A 65 -20.22 17.33 -9.26
CA TYR A 65 -21.30 16.71 -10.05
C TYR A 65 -22.66 16.59 -9.34
N LYS A 66 -22.89 17.30 -8.21
CA LYS A 66 -24.15 17.36 -7.43
C LYS A 66 -24.97 16.06 -7.44
N TYR A 67 -24.82 15.23 -6.39
CA TYR A 67 -25.60 14.05 -5.91
C TYR A 67 -26.50 13.18 -6.84
N GLY A 68 -27.06 13.66 -7.95
CA GLY A 68 -28.05 12.95 -8.78
C GLY A 68 -27.52 12.18 -10.00
N LYS A 69 -26.23 12.27 -10.38
CA LYS A 69 -25.69 11.61 -11.60
C LYS A 69 -24.53 10.62 -11.36
N MET A 70 -24.35 10.14 -10.13
CA MET A 70 -23.08 9.53 -9.70
C MET A 70 -23.09 8.02 -9.42
N CYS A 71 -24.08 7.27 -9.91
CA CYS A 71 -24.13 5.82 -9.63
C CYS A 71 -23.06 4.98 -10.37
N ASN A 72 -22.46 5.48 -11.46
CA ASN A 72 -21.61 4.64 -12.32
C ASN A 72 -20.09 4.73 -12.05
N ILE A 73 -19.61 5.81 -11.42
CA ILE A 73 -18.14 6.04 -11.26
C ILE A 73 -17.58 5.30 -10.04
N PHE A 74 -18.38 5.10 -8.99
CA PHE A 74 -17.93 4.46 -7.75
C PHE A 74 -17.60 2.97 -7.97
N TYR A 75 -18.38 2.27 -8.80
CA TYR A 75 -18.14 0.87 -9.17
C TYR A 75 -16.86 0.68 -10.01
N LEU A 76 -16.57 1.60 -10.93
CA LEU A 76 -15.39 1.52 -11.80
C LEU A 76 -14.06 1.70 -11.03
N TYR A 77 -14.04 2.54 -10.00
CA TYR A 77 -12.81 2.75 -9.20
C TYR A 77 -12.57 1.63 -8.18
N HIS A 78 -13.62 1.03 -7.63
CA HIS A 78 -13.46 -0.08 -6.66
C HIS A 78 -12.96 -1.36 -7.34
N PHE A 79 -13.35 -1.63 -8.59
CA PHE A 79 -12.98 -2.87 -9.30
C PHE A 79 -11.52 -2.89 -9.79
N ARG A 80 -10.93 -1.72 -10.06
CA ARG A 80 -9.58 -1.61 -10.63
C ARG A 80 -8.44 -1.64 -9.61
N TYR A 81 -8.74 -1.47 -8.33
CA TYR A 81 -7.73 -1.41 -7.25
C TYR A 81 -7.78 -2.58 -6.25
N TYR A 82 -8.79 -3.44 -6.34
CA TYR A 82 -8.98 -4.61 -5.46
C TYR A 82 -8.87 -5.96 -6.19
N ASN A 83 -8.47 -5.99 -7.47
CA ASN A 83 -8.07 -7.20 -8.21
C ASN A 83 -6.58 -7.14 -8.56
#